data_AF-A0A063ZD32-F1
#
_entry.id   AF-A0A063ZD32-F1
#
_cell.length_a   1.000
_cell.length_b   1.000
_cell.length_c   1.000
_cell.angle_alpha   90.00
_cell.angle_beta   90.00
_cell.angle_gamma   90.00
#
_symmetry.space_group_name_H-M   'P 1'
#
loop_
_entity.id
_entity.type
_entity.pdbx_description
1 polymer ?
#
loop_
_entity_poly.entity_id
_entity_poly.type
_entity_poly.pdbx_seq_one_letter_code
_entity_poly.pdbx_strand_id
1 'polypeptide(L)'
;MYAGNWKQISFTADLGVEYLYPGERYEVNIESDQPINVLIVRDNVMSLFKTNPPEWSTNDNEWKYYPGVEPVVQFDEVTRKTFVLTVPELGRYSLLLDGRMSPQGVFVINDAAIVDYVIKKLS
;
A
#
# COMPACT_ATOMS: atom_id res chain seq x y z
N MET A 1 5.85 16.00 -3.86
CA MET A 1 5.26 16.69 -2.70
C MET A 1 3.80 16.29 -2.63
N TYR A 2 3.46 15.38 -1.73
CA TYR A 2 2.09 14.87 -1.56
C TYR A 2 1.28 15.75 -0.60
N ALA A 3 0.03 16.01 -0.95
CA ALA A 3 -0.96 16.61 -0.04
C ALA A 3 -1.93 15.50 0.38
N GLY A 4 -1.64 14.84 1.50
CA GLY A 4 -2.43 13.73 2.04
C GLY A 4 -1.57 12.73 2.81
N ASN A 5 -2.16 12.06 3.80
CA ASN A 5 -1.48 11.04 4.62
C ASN A 5 -1.07 9.80 3.81
N TRP A 6 -1.61 9.62 2.60
CA TRP A 6 -1.37 8.44 1.77
C TRP A 6 -1.57 8.73 0.27
N LYS A 7 -1.05 7.85 -0.59
CA LYS A 7 -1.20 7.84 -2.05
C LYS A 7 -1.70 6.48 -2.53
N GLN A 8 -2.65 6.49 -3.47
CA GLN A 8 -3.10 5.29 -4.18
C GLN A 8 -2.53 5.27 -5.60
N ILE A 9 -1.98 4.12 -5.98
CA ILE A 9 -1.51 3.80 -7.34
C ILE A 9 -2.31 2.59 -7.81
N SER A 10 -3.20 2.78 -8.79
CA SER A 10 -3.97 1.66 -9.34
C SER A 10 -3.13 0.89 -10.34
N PHE A 11 -3.04 -0.44 -10.18
CA PHE A 11 -2.32 -1.29 -11.13
C PHE A 11 -2.93 -1.20 -12.53
N THR A 12 -4.25 -1.02 -12.61
CA THR A 12 -4.96 -0.91 -13.91
C THR A 12 -4.52 0.32 -14.69
N ALA A 13 -4.42 1.47 -14.02
CA ALA A 13 -3.96 2.72 -14.61
C ALA A 13 -2.46 2.69 -14.91
N ASP A 14 -1.65 2.13 -13.99
CA ASP A 14 -0.20 2.08 -14.10
C ASP A 14 0.29 1.13 -15.22
N LEU A 15 -0.38 -0.02 -15.36
CA LEU A 15 0.00 -1.06 -16.33
C LEU A 15 -0.84 -1.04 -17.62
N GLY A 16 -1.89 -0.22 -17.69
CA GLY A 16 -2.80 -0.16 -18.84
C GLY A 16 -3.66 -1.42 -19.03
N VAL A 17 -4.01 -2.11 -17.93
CA VAL A 17 -4.84 -3.33 -17.94
C VAL A 17 -6.18 -3.10 -17.24
N GLU A 18 -7.24 -3.83 -17.60
CA GLU A 18 -8.56 -3.63 -16.98
C GLU A 18 -8.73 -4.37 -15.64
N TYR A 19 -8.14 -5.56 -15.54
CA TYR A 19 -8.15 -6.43 -14.36
C TYR A 19 -6.85 -7.19 -14.25
N LEU A 20 -6.55 -7.63 -13.03
CA LEU A 20 -5.50 -8.59 -12.74
C LEU A 20 -6.15 -9.96 -12.55
N TYR A 21 -5.55 -10.99 -13.14
CA TYR A 21 -6.09 -12.36 -13.15
C TYR A 21 -5.43 -13.23 -12.06
N PRO A 22 -6.16 -14.19 -11.47
CA PRO A 22 -5.61 -15.10 -10.47
C PRO A 22 -4.34 -15.79 -10.96
N GLY A 23 -3.33 -15.88 -10.09
CA GLY A 23 -2.05 -16.52 -10.39
C GLY A 23 -1.06 -15.66 -11.18
N GLU A 24 -1.49 -14.51 -11.73
CA GLU A 24 -0.54 -13.54 -12.26
C GLU A 24 0.39 -13.04 -11.16
N ARG A 25 1.64 -12.78 -11.53
CA ARG A 25 2.68 -12.37 -10.60
C ARG A 25 3.23 -11.00 -10.99
N TYR A 26 3.35 -10.12 -10.00
CA TYR A 26 3.85 -8.77 -10.18
C TYR A 26 4.97 -8.51 -9.19
N GLU A 27 6.14 -8.12 -9.67
CA GLU A 27 7.21 -7.60 -8.82
C GLU A 27 6.97 -6.12 -8.57
N VAL A 28 6.98 -5.74 -7.30
CA VAL A 28 6.85 -4.37 -6.85
C VAL A 28 8.14 -3.99 -6.15
N ASN A 29 8.78 -2.92 -6.61
CA ASN A 29 9.93 -2.30 -5.98
C ASN A 29 9.53 -0.92 -5.47
N ILE A 30 9.87 -0.62 -4.22
CA ILE A 30 9.63 0.64 -3.53
C ILE A 30 10.96 1.17 -2.98
N GLU A 31 11.24 2.44 -3.27
CA GLU A 31 12.26 3.23 -2.59
C GLU A 31 11.63 4.54 -2.09
N SER A 32 11.84 4.84 -0.82
CA SER A 32 11.29 6.03 -0.16
C SER A 32 12.38 6.74 0.63
N ASP A 33 12.37 8.07 0.61
CA ASP A 33 13.29 8.91 1.39
C ASP A 33 12.98 8.90 2.89
N GLN A 34 11.79 8.41 3.26
CA GLN A 34 11.31 8.27 4.63
C GLN A 34 10.56 6.93 4.81
N PRO A 35 10.48 6.38 6.04
CA PRO A 35 9.70 5.18 6.28
C PRO A 35 8.21 5.40 5.97
N ILE A 36 7.59 4.46 5.25
CA ILE A 36 6.17 4.47 4.89
C ILE A 36 5.56 3.07 5.06
N ASN A 37 4.26 2.96 5.28
CA ASN A 37 3.57 1.68 5.16
C ASN A 37 3.18 1.43 3.70
N VAL A 38 3.32 0.19 3.27
CA VAL A 38 3.05 -0.26 1.90
C VAL A 38 1.98 -1.32 1.96
N LEU A 39 0.87 -1.08 1.25
CA LEU A 39 -0.24 -2.01 1.19
C LEU A 39 -0.63 -2.33 -0.24
N ILE A 40 -1.07 -3.57 -0.46
CA ILE A 40 -1.84 -3.94 -1.65
C ILE A 40 -3.27 -4.22 -1.21
N VAL A 41 -4.23 -3.50 -1.78
CA VAL A 41 -5.66 -3.68 -1.51
C VAL A 41 -6.44 -3.85 -2.81
N ARG A 42 -7.66 -4.38 -2.71
CA ARG A 42 -8.60 -4.38 -3.84
C ARG A 42 -9.29 -3.02 -3.96
N ASP A 43 -9.57 -2.59 -5.18
CA ASP A 43 -10.11 -1.23 -5.40
C ASP A 43 -11.50 -1.03 -4.78
N ASN A 44 -12.29 -2.10 -4.63
CA ASN A 44 -13.63 -2.05 -4.03
C ASN A 44 -13.61 -1.70 -2.54
N VAL A 45 -12.46 -1.81 -1.85
CA VAL A 45 -12.32 -1.49 -0.43
C VAL A 45 -11.79 -0.07 -0.19
N MET A 46 -11.44 0.66 -1.26
CA MET A 46 -10.84 2.00 -1.18
C MET A 46 -11.75 3.06 -0.57
N SER A 47 -13.07 2.94 -0.76
CA SER A 47 -14.04 3.85 -0.14
C SER A 47 -14.01 3.72 1.39
N LEU A 48 -13.89 2.49 1.89
CA LEU A 48 -13.81 2.22 3.33
C LEU A 48 -12.50 2.70 3.94
N PHE A 49 -11.37 2.57 3.21
CA PHE A 49 -10.08 3.10 3.64
C PHE A 49 -10.10 4.63 3.83
N LYS A 50 -10.82 5.34 2.96
CA LYS A 50 -10.96 6.81 3.03
C LYS A 50 -11.74 7.28 4.26
N THR A 51 -12.74 6.51 4.68
CA THR A 51 -13.64 6.89 5.77
C THR A 51 -13.23 6.33 7.13
N ASN A 52 -12.49 5.22 7.15
CA ASN A 52 -12.08 4.53 8.38
C ASN A 52 -10.55 4.52 8.45
N PRO A 53 -9.94 5.44 9.22
CA PRO A 53 -8.50 5.44 9.39
C PRO A 53 -8.06 4.15 10.11
N PRO A 54 -6.94 3.49 9.70
CA PRO A 54 -6.32 2.42 10.47
C PRO A 54 -5.93 2.85 11.88
N GLU A 55 -5.89 1.87 12.77
CA GLU A 55 -5.51 2.02 14.18
C GLU A 55 -4.22 1.24 14.45
N TRP A 56 -3.32 1.81 15.25
CA TRP A 56 -2.09 1.11 15.65
C TRP A 56 -2.39 0.08 16.74
N SER A 57 -2.11 -1.20 16.50
CA SER A 57 -2.18 -2.25 17.53
C SER A 57 -0.86 -2.31 18.28
N THR A 58 -0.85 -1.90 19.55
CA THR A 58 0.33 -2.01 20.43
C THR A 58 0.66 -3.46 20.80
N ASN A 59 -0.30 -4.37 20.69
CA ASN A 59 -0.09 -5.79 21.02
C ASN A 59 0.62 -6.53 19.88
N ASP A 60 0.26 -6.18 18.64
CA ASP A 60 0.77 -6.83 17.44
C ASP A 60 1.90 -6.03 16.78
N ASN A 61 2.13 -4.79 17.22
CA ASN A 61 3.07 -3.82 16.65
C ASN A 61 2.89 -3.64 15.13
N GLU A 62 1.63 -3.52 14.70
CA GLU A 62 1.25 -3.31 13.31
C GLU A 62 0.03 -2.40 13.20
N TRP A 63 -0.14 -1.80 12.03
CA TRP A 63 -1.37 -1.09 11.70
C TRP A 63 -2.50 -2.08 11.44
N LYS A 64 -3.64 -1.88 12.11
CA LYS A 64 -4.88 -2.62 11.89
C LYS A 64 -5.81 -1.80 11.01
N TYR A 65 -6.23 -2.41 9.91
CA TYR A 65 -7.18 -1.83 8.98
C TYR A 65 -8.60 -2.32 9.31
N TYR A 66 -9.59 -1.48 8.99
CA TYR A 66 -11.00 -1.76 9.28
C TYR A 66 -11.44 -3.10 8.63
N PRO A 67 -12.29 -3.91 9.28
CA PRO A 67 -12.79 -5.16 8.69
C PRO A 67 -13.44 -4.91 7.32
N GLY A 68 -13.05 -5.70 6.32
CA GLY A 68 -13.39 -5.49 4.91
C GLY A 68 -12.38 -4.64 4.13
N VAL A 69 -11.32 -4.15 4.77
CA VAL A 69 -10.16 -3.48 4.15
C VAL A 69 -8.89 -4.29 4.42
N GLU A 70 -9.00 -5.61 4.46
CA GLU A 70 -7.87 -6.50 4.68
C GLU A 70 -6.89 -6.38 3.49
N PRO A 71 -5.66 -5.91 3.73
CA PRO A 71 -4.68 -5.85 2.66
C PRO A 71 -4.27 -7.27 2.25
N VAL A 72 -4.08 -7.45 0.95
CA VAL A 72 -3.49 -8.67 0.37
C VAL A 72 -2.03 -8.80 0.80
N VAL A 73 -1.36 -7.65 0.91
CA VAL A 73 0.03 -7.52 1.36
C VAL A 73 0.12 -6.26 2.22
N GLN A 74 0.79 -6.36 3.36
CA GLN A 74 1.10 -5.24 4.24
C GLN A 74 2.57 -5.30 4.65
N PHE A 75 3.23 -4.16 4.59
CA PHE A 75 4.54 -3.92 5.20
C PHE A 75 4.53 -2.57 5.89
N ASP A 76 5.00 -2.52 7.13
CA ASP A 76 5.08 -1.29 7.90
C ASP A 76 6.51 -0.74 7.89
N GLU A 77 6.64 0.59 7.97
CA GLU A 77 7.91 1.33 8.08
C GLU A 77 8.97 0.99 6.99
N VAL A 78 8.53 0.83 5.74
CA VAL A 78 9.35 0.56 4.56
C VAL A 78 10.08 1.82 4.09
N THR A 79 11.41 1.74 3.97
CA THR A 79 12.23 2.68 3.19
C THR A 79 12.66 2.08 1.85
N ARG A 80 12.92 0.77 1.83
CA ARG A 80 13.22 0.00 0.61
C ARG A 80 12.61 -1.39 0.70
N LYS A 81 11.90 -1.82 -0.35
CA LYS A 81 11.35 -3.17 -0.41
C LYS A 81 11.15 -3.63 -1.85
N THR A 82 11.57 -4.85 -2.13
CA THR A 82 11.14 -5.60 -3.32
C THR A 82 10.32 -6.80 -2.85
N PHE A 83 9.15 -7.01 -3.45
CA PHE A 83 8.30 -8.16 -3.18
C PHE A 83 7.52 -8.58 -4.41
N VAL A 84 7.01 -9.81 -4.39
CA VAL A 84 6.16 -10.34 -5.45
C VAL A 84 4.74 -10.49 -4.93
N LEU A 85 3.80 -9.82 -5.59
CA LEU A 85 2.37 -10.07 -5.45
C LEU A 85 1.99 -11.22 -6.37
N THR A 86 1.41 -12.28 -5.82
CA THR A 86 0.63 -13.26 -6.59
C THR A 86 -0.83 -12.91 -6.44
N VAL A 87 -1.51 -12.65 -7.55
CA VAL A 87 -2.91 -12.23 -7.55
C VAL A 87 -3.79 -13.37 -7.03
N PRO A 88 -4.51 -13.18 -5.90
CA PRO A 88 -5.29 -14.26 -5.31
C PRO A 88 -6.62 -14.48 -6.06
N GLU A 89 -7.26 -13.40 -6.49
CA GLU A 89 -8.57 -13.42 -7.12
C GLU A 89 -8.65 -12.41 -8.28
N LEU A 90 -9.56 -12.63 -9.23
CA LEU A 90 -9.83 -11.68 -10.29
C LEU A 90 -10.26 -10.33 -9.69
N GLY A 91 -9.66 -9.24 -10.14
CA GLY A 91 -10.12 -7.92 -9.71
C GLY A 91 -9.18 -6.78 -10.06
N ARG A 92 -9.49 -5.62 -9.49
CA ARG A 92 -8.64 -4.44 -9.56
C ARG A 92 -7.95 -4.25 -8.22
N TYR A 93 -6.67 -3.93 -8.29
CA TYR A 93 -5.81 -3.79 -7.13
C TYR A 93 -5.08 -2.46 -7.18
N SER A 94 -4.81 -1.94 -6.00
CA SER A 94 -4.07 -0.70 -5.81
C SER A 94 -2.94 -0.91 -4.81
N LEU A 95 -1.80 -0.29 -5.11
CA LEU A 95 -0.72 -0.04 -4.17
C LEU A 95 -1.05 1.22 -3.38
N LEU A 96 -1.12 1.10 -2.06
CA LEU A 96 -1.23 2.21 -1.14
C LEU A 96 0.12 2.48 -0.50
N LEU A 97 0.54 3.74 -0.55
CA LEU A 97 1.71 4.27 0.13
C LEU A 97 1.19 5.19 1.24
N ASP A 98 1.35 4.79 2.49
CA ASP A 98 0.81 5.48 3.66
C ASP A 98 1.95 6.03 4.51
N GLY A 99 2.01 7.36 4.65
CA GLY A 99 3.06 8.04 5.41
C GLY A 99 2.80 8.12 6.91
N ARG A 100 1.70 7.53 7.41
CA ARG A 100 1.42 7.52 8.86
C ARG A 100 2.38 6.60 9.60
N MET A 101 3.03 7.14 10.62
CA MET A 101 3.98 6.40 11.45
C MET A 101 3.37 6.01 12.79
N SER A 102 3.88 4.91 13.36
CA SER A 102 3.43 4.40 14.66
C SER A 102 3.50 5.49 15.74
N PRO A 103 2.57 5.54 16.71
CA PRO A 103 2.55 6.59 17.74
C PRO A 103 3.80 6.64 18.63
N GLN A 104 4.60 5.57 18.64
CA GLN A 104 5.84 5.45 19.40
C GLN A 104 7.04 6.06 18.65
N GLY A 105 6.93 6.24 17.33
CA GLY A 105 7.80 7.08 16.51
C GLY A 105 7.17 8.46 16.34
N VAL A 106 7.47 9.38 17.26
CA VAL A 106 7.01 10.78 17.22
C VAL A 106 7.66 11.52 16.04
N PHE A 107 7.21 11.23 14.83
CA PHE A 107 7.34 12.08 13.65
C PHE A 107 6.07 11.90 12.84
N VAL A 108 5.06 12.72 13.15
CA VAL A 108 4.01 13.01 12.17
C VAL A 108 4.74 13.76 11.06
N ILE A 109 5.07 13.04 10.01
CA ILE A 109 5.73 13.57 8.83
C ILE A 109 4.73 14.55 8.18
N ASN A 110 4.92 15.84 8.43
CA ASN A 110 4.18 16.91 7.77
C ASN A 110 4.71 17.16 6.34
N ASP A 111 5.88 16.63 6.00
CA ASP A 111 6.51 16.72 4.69
C ASP A 111 6.36 15.42 3.94
N ALA A 112 5.43 15.36 2.99
CA ALA A 112 5.18 14.16 2.21
C ALA A 112 6.44 13.46 1.67
N ALA A 113 6.65 12.22 2.11
CA ALA A 113 7.71 11.33 1.65
C ALA A 113 7.80 11.29 0.11
N ILE A 114 9.00 11.34 -0.44
CA ILE A 114 9.25 11.13 -1.87
C ILE A 114 9.43 9.62 -2.07
N VAL A 115 8.56 9.04 -2.90
CA VAL A 115 8.52 7.59 -3.14
C VAL A 115 8.65 7.32 -4.62
N ASP A 116 9.70 6.57 -4.98
CA ASP A 116 9.88 5.94 -6.27
C ASP A 116 9.35 4.50 -6.21
N TYR A 117 8.65 4.09 -7.27
CA TYR A 117 8.10 2.75 -7.35
C TYR A 117 8.19 2.20 -8.77
N VAL A 118 8.29 0.88 -8.86
CA VAL A 118 8.19 0.14 -10.13
C VAL A 118 7.28 -1.04 -9.92
N ILE A 119 6.28 -1.20 -10.80
CA ILE A 119 5.42 -2.39 -10.87
C ILE A 119 5.72 -3.09 -12.20
N LYS A 120 6.13 -4.35 -12.12
CA LYS A 120 6.48 -5.16 -13.29
C LYS A 120 5.74 -6.48 -13.28
N LYS A 121 5.01 -6.78 -14.36
CA LYS A 121 4.45 -8.11 -14.59
C LYS A 121 5.57 -9.12 -14.80
N LEU A 122 5.53 -10.22 -14.06
CA LEU A 122 6.41 -11.37 -14.24
C LEU A 122 5.76 -12.33 -15.25
N SER A 123 6.57 -12.83 -16.19
CA SER A 123 6.18 -13.78 -17.25
C SER A 123 5.75 -15.13 -16.70
#